data_AF-A0A973JYJ5-F1
#
_entry.id   AF-A0A973JYJ5-F1
#
_cell.length_a   1.000
_cell.length_b   1.000
_cell.length_c   1.000
_cell.angle_alpha   90.00
_cell.angle_beta   90.00
_cell.angle_gamma   90.00
#
_symmetry.space_group_name_H-M   'P 1'
#
loop_
_entity.id
_entity.type
_entity.pdbx_description
1 polymer ?
#
loop_
_entity_poly.entity_id
_entity_poly.type
_entity_poly.pdbx_seq_one_letter_code
_entity_poly.pdbx_strand_id
1 'polypeptide(L)'
;MSRRLRTLTAALCALPLAFAAAPSAHAADPTTMTSGFYADPNSTAKQWVTANPGDGRAPAINAAIANTPMARWFGSWSGTIGTATGAYVGAADQADKLPVLVAYNVYNRDYCGGHSAGGAASPSAYANWIAQFAGGIASRPAVVVLEPDSLGDYGCMTQAQIDEREAMLTGALAEF
;
A
#
# COMPACT_ATOMS: atom_id res chain seq x y z
N MET A 1 69.64 -27.40 21.58
CA MET A 1 68.61 -27.54 22.64
C MET A 1 68.38 -26.15 23.23
N SER A 2 67.24 -25.47 23.24
CA SER A 2 65.88 -25.64 22.74
C SER A 2 65.36 -24.22 22.42
N ARG A 3 64.73 -24.01 21.25
CA ARG A 3 64.11 -22.71 20.89
C ARG A 3 62.71 -22.64 21.52
N ARG A 4 62.47 -21.63 22.36
CA ARG A 4 61.14 -21.36 22.94
C ARG A 4 60.26 -20.67 21.90
N LEU A 5 59.22 -21.36 21.42
CA LEU A 5 58.15 -20.75 20.62
C LEU A 5 57.34 -19.80 21.51
N ARG A 6 57.17 -18.55 21.07
CA ARG A 6 56.20 -17.60 21.63
C ARG A 6 54.89 -17.77 20.87
N THR A 7 53.87 -18.31 21.53
CA THR A 7 52.50 -18.38 21.01
C THR A 7 51.84 -17.02 21.20
N LEU A 8 51.49 -16.35 20.11
CA LEU A 8 50.65 -15.15 20.11
C LEU A 8 49.18 -15.59 20.05
N THR A 9 48.44 -15.42 21.13
CA THR A 9 46.99 -15.61 21.18
C THR A 9 46.32 -14.34 20.66
N ALA A 10 45.74 -14.39 19.47
CA ALA A 10 44.88 -13.33 18.95
C ALA A 10 43.51 -13.41 19.64
N ALA A 11 43.14 -12.39 20.41
CA ALA A 11 41.81 -12.27 21.00
C ALA A 11 40.84 -11.77 19.93
N LEU A 12 39.90 -12.63 19.51
CA LEU A 12 38.80 -12.29 18.63
C LEU A 12 37.69 -11.64 19.49
N CYS A 13 37.61 -10.31 19.51
CA CYS A 13 36.46 -9.61 20.10
C CYS A 13 35.24 -9.79 19.19
N ALA A 14 34.36 -10.73 19.53
CA ALA A 14 33.03 -10.83 18.92
C ALA A 14 32.16 -9.69 19.47
N LEU A 15 31.89 -8.67 18.65
CA LEU A 15 30.80 -7.73 18.94
C LEU A 15 29.47 -8.45 18.72
N PRO A 16 28.55 -8.47 19.69
CA PRO A 16 27.20 -8.93 19.44
C PRO A 16 26.51 -7.90 18.54
N LEU A 17 26.21 -8.26 17.28
CA LEU A 17 25.21 -7.54 16.50
C LEU A 17 23.87 -7.76 17.19
N ALA A 18 23.44 -6.78 17.99
CA ALA A 18 22.06 -6.69 18.41
C ALA A 18 21.21 -6.40 17.16
N PHE A 19 20.56 -7.42 16.61
CA PHE A 19 19.45 -7.23 15.70
C PHE A 19 18.32 -6.58 16.49
N ALA A 20 18.24 -5.25 16.43
CA ALA A 20 17.02 -4.56 16.81
C ALA A 20 15.96 -4.97 15.78
N ALA A 21 15.07 -5.89 16.16
CA ALA A 21 13.86 -6.12 15.39
C ALA A 21 13.11 -4.79 15.34
N ALA A 22 12.93 -4.23 14.14
CA ALA A 22 12.08 -3.07 13.97
C ALA A 22 10.69 -3.43 14.54
N PRO A 23 10.04 -2.54 15.31
CA PRO A 23 8.69 -2.78 15.76
C PRO A 23 7.80 -3.07 14.55
N SER A 24 6.93 -4.07 14.68
CA SER A 24 5.97 -4.44 13.64
C SER A 24 5.17 -3.21 13.21
N ALA A 25 4.92 -3.03 11.91
CA ALA A 25 4.10 -1.94 11.37
C ALA A 25 2.72 -1.81 12.07
N HIS A 26 2.23 -2.89 12.69
CA HIS A 26 1.05 -2.93 13.57
C HIS A 26 1.12 -2.08 14.86
N ALA A 27 2.27 -1.48 15.22
CA ALA A 27 2.41 -0.67 16.43
C ALA A 27 2.26 0.84 16.20
N ALA A 28 2.24 1.30 14.93
CA ALA A 28 2.11 2.72 14.61
C ALA A 28 0.64 3.09 14.39
N ASP A 29 0.20 4.21 14.98
CA ASP A 29 -1.08 4.85 14.65
C ASP A 29 -0.83 5.99 13.65
N PRO A 30 -0.94 5.74 12.33
CA PRO A 30 -0.67 6.74 11.32
C PRO A 30 -1.64 7.93 11.39
N THR A 31 -2.79 7.80 12.07
CA THR A 31 -3.77 8.89 12.21
C THR A 31 -3.27 10.04 13.10
N THR A 32 -2.23 9.78 13.89
CA THR A 32 -1.57 10.78 14.75
C THR A 32 -0.33 11.40 14.12
N MET A 33 0.09 10.93 12.94
CA MET A 33 1.34 11.34 12.29
C MET A 33 1.21 12.57 11.39
N THR A 34 -0.02 13.01 11.07
CA THR A 34 -0.30 14.13 10.16
C THR A 34 -1.50 14.96 10.63
N SER A 35 -1.74 16.13 10.04
CA SER A 35 -2.91 16.97 10.36
C SER A 35 -4.22 16.54 9.67
N GLY A 36 -4.60 15.27 9.81
CA GLY A 36 -5.83 14.70 9.23
C GLY A 36 -5.67 14.14 7.83
N PHE A 37 -6.78 13.76 7.19
CA PHE A 37 -6.76 13.00 5.92
C PHE A 37 -6.58 13.88 4.67
N TYR A 38 -5.97 13.29 3.65
CA TYR A 38 -5.70 13.95 2.37
C TYR A 38 -6.94 13.96 1.46
N ALA A 39 -7.36 15.15 1.05
CA ALA A 39 -8.35 15.34 -0.02
C ALA A 39 -7.61 15.54 -1.35
N ASP A 40 -7.73 14.57 -2.26
CA ASP A 40 -6.99 14.57 -3.53
C ASP A 40 -7.47 15.72 -4.45
N PRO A 41 -6.62 16.73 -4.73
CA PRO A 41 -6.98 17.82 -5.64
C PRO A 41 -7.15 17.35 -7.09
N ASN A 42 -6.71 16.12 -7.41
CA ASN A 42 -6.85 15.49 -8.71
C ASN A 42 -7.95 14.42 -8.72
N SER A 43 -8.81 14.32 -7.70
CA SER A 43 -9.98 13.44 -7.73
C SER A 43 -10.91 13.79 -8.89
N THR A 44 -11.66 12.81 -9.40
CA THR A 44 -12.61 13.04 -10.51
C THR A 44 -13.66 14.09 -10.16
N ALA A 45 -14.12 14.13 -8.91
CA ALA A 45 -15.03 15.16 -8.42
C ALA A 45 -14.38 16.56 -8.46
N LYS A 46 -13.11 16.69 -8.06
CA LYS A 46 -12.40 17.98 -8.10
C LYS A 46 -12.09 18.45 -9.53
N GLN A 47 -11.72 17.51 -10.40
CA GLN A 47 -11.56 17.78 -11.84
C GLN A 47 -12.88 18.26 -12.46
N TRP A 48 -14.00 17.60 -12.14
CA TRP A 48 -15.31 17.99 -12.65
C TRP A 48 -15.71 19.40 -12.19
N VAL A 49 -15.54 19.73 -10.90
CA VAL A 49 -15.84 21.08 -10.38
C VAL A 49 -15.00 22.14 -11.11
N THR A 50 -13.71 21.89 -11.28
CA THR A 50 -12.79 22.81 -11.97
C THR A 50 -13.18 23.02 -13.43
N ALA A 51 -13.62 21.95 -14.11
CA ALA A 51 -14.05 22.01 -15.50
C ALA A 51 -15.45 22.63 -15.71
N ASN A 52 -16.28 22.71 -14.66
CA ASN A 52 -17.67 23.15 -14.74
C ASN A 52 -18.00 24.31 -13.77
N PRO A 53 -17.24 25.44 -13.80
CA PRO A 53 -17.40 26.52 -12.81
C PRO A 53 -18.74 27.25 -12.91
N GLY A 54 -19.43 27.20 -14.06
CA GLY A 54 -20.74 27.81 -14.28
C GLY A 54 -21.93 26.90 -13.94
N ASP A 55 -21.70 25.63 -13.62
CA ASP A 55 -22.78 24.71 -13.22
C ASP A 55 -23.26 25.06 -11.81
N GLY A 56 -24.57 25.30 -11.65
CA GLY A 56 -25.15 25.67 -10.36
C GLY A 56 -24.94 24.64 -9.23
N ARG A 57 -24.60 23.39 -9.57
CA ARG A 57 -24.29 22.32 -8.60
C ARG A 57 -22.83 22.35 -8.15
N ALA A 58 -21.94 23.01 -8.89
CA ALA A 58 -20.50 22.97 -8.63
C ALA A 58 -20.12 23.43 -7.21
N PRO A 59 -20.69 24.50 -6.62
CA PRO A 59 -20.39 24.86 -5.23
C PRO A 59 -20.76 23.77 -4.22
N ALA A 60 -21.93 23.13 -4.38
CA ALA A 60 -22.41 22.08 -3.49
C ALA A 60 -21.56 20.80 -3.63
N ILE A 61 -21.23 20.39 -4.85
CA ILE A 61 -20.37 19.24 -5.12
C ILE A 61 -18.96 19.50 -4.57
N ASN A 62 -18.42 20.71 -4.75
CA ASN A 62 -17.11 21.07 -4.25
C ASN A 62 -17.05 20.99 -2.71
N ALA A 63 -18.07 21.50 -2.03
CA ALA A 63 -18.12 21.53 -0.58
C ALA A 63 -18.35 20.15 0.05
N ALA A 64 -19.26 19.34 -0.51
CA ALA A 64 -19.70 18.09 0.11
C ALA A 64 -18.95 16.84 -0.39
N ILE A 65 -18.38 16.89 -1.60
CA ILE A 65 -17.76 15.73 -2.25
C ILE A 65 -16.29 15.99 -2.56
N ALA A 66 -15.97 17.01 -3.37
CA ALA A 66 -14.63 17.16 -3.92
C ALA A 66 -13.56 17.56 -2.89
N ASN A 67 -13.96 18.23 -1.79
CA ASN A 67 -13.07 18.58 -0.67
C ASN A 67 -13.14 17.58 0.49
N THR A 68 -13.94 16.51 0.37
CA THR A 68 -14.01 15.46 1.38
C THR A 68 -12.88 14.46 1.13
N PRO A 69 -12.04 14.13 2.14
CA PRO A 69 -11.04 13.08 1.99
C PRO A 69 -11.66 11.74 1.59
N MET A 70 -11.09 11.10 0.57
CA MET A 70 -11.54 9.82 0.04
C MET A 70 -10.32 8.96 -0.30
N ALA A 71 -10.51 7.65 -0.29
CA ALA A 71 -9.46 6.73 -0.69
C ALA A 71 -9.23 6.79 -2.22
N ARG A 72 -7.96 6.75 -2.64
CA ARG A 72 -7.59 6.61 -4.05
C ARG A 72 -7.37 5.13 -4.39
N TRP A 73 -8.04 4.67 -5.43
CA TRP A 73 -8.00 3.27 -5.86
C TRP A 73 -6.91 3.04 -6.89
N PHE A 74 -6.14 1.97 -6.69
CA PHE A 74 -5.07 1.56 -7.59
C PHE A 74 -5.28 0.12 -8.03
N GLY A 75 -4.97 -0.13 -9.31
CA GLY A 75 -5.00 -1.47 -9.88
C GLY A 75 -4.24 -1.53 -11.20
N SER A 76 -4.58 -2.49 -12.06
CA SER A 76 -3.91 -2.69 -13.35
C SER A 76 -3.97 -1.45 -14.27
N TRP A 77 -4.95 -0.56 -14.10
CA TRP A 77 -5.09 0.70 -14.84
C TRP A 77 -4.16 1.83 -14.36
N SER A 78 -3.42 1.64 -13.27
CA SER A 78 -2.63 2.70 -12.64
C SER A 78 -1.26 2.94 -13.27
N GLY A 79 -0.91 2.24 -14.36
CA GLY A 79 0.40 2.33 -15.00
C GLY A 79 1.52 1.77 -14.11
N THR A 80 2.68 2.42 -14.09
CA THR A 80 3.80 2.03 -13.23
C THR A 80 3.47 2.29 -11.76
N ILE A 81 3.08 1.24 -11.04
CA ILE A 81 2.40 1.38 -9.76
C ILE A 81 3.23 2.05 -8.66
N GLY A 82 4.54 1.77 -8.57
CA GLY A 82 5.42 2.43 -7.59
C GLY A 82 5.53 3.94 -7.81
N THR A 83 5.58 4.38 -9.07
CA THR A 83 5.55 5.81 -9.41
C THR A 83 4.21 6.44 -9.05
N ALA A 84 3.10 5.76 -9.36
CA ALA A 84 1.76 6.28 -9.12
C ALA A 84 1.45 6.45 -7.62
N THR A 85 1.77 5.43 -6.81
CA THR A 85 1.63 5.49 -5.34
C THR A 85 2.58 6.49 -4.72
N GLY A 86 3.84 6.53 -5.16
CA GLY A 86 4.82 7.49 -4.66
C GLY A 86 4.48 8.95 -4.95
N ALA A 87 3.90 9.25 -6.11
CA ALA A 87 3.38 10.57 -6.42
C ALA A 87 2.21 10.96 -5.52
N TYR A 88 1.25 10.05 -5.30
CA TYR A 88 0.08 10.32 -4.47
C TYR A 88 0.45 10.53 -3.00
N VAL A 89 1.23 9.63 -2.42
CA VAL A 89 1.69 9.73 -1.02
C VAL A 89 2.63 10.89 -0.83
N GLY A 90 3.52 11.16 -1.80
CA GLY A 90 4.41 12.33 -1.74
C GLY A 90 3.66 13.67 -1.74
N ALA A 91 2.58 13.78 -2.50
CA ALA A 91 1.75 14.98 -2.48
C ALA A 91 1.00 15.15 -1.14
N ALA A 92 0.53 14.05 -0.55
CA ALA A 92 -0.13 14.08 0.75
C ALA A 92 0.84 14.46 1.89
N ASP A 93 2.04 13.87 1.88
CA ASP A 93 3.11 14.15 2.84
C ASP A 93 3.56 15.61 2.78
N GLN A 94 3.73 16.18 1.57
CA GLN A 94 4.03 17.61 1.39
C GLN A 94 2.94 18.54 1.95
N ALA A 95 1.70 18.07 2.02
CA ALA A 95 0.57 18.79 2.57
C ALA A 95 0.33 18.51 4.07
N ASP A 96 1.19 17.70 4.72
CA ASP A 96 1.01 17.19 6.07
C ASP A 96 -0.36 16.50 6.26
N LYS A 97 -0.75 15.65 5.31
CA LYS A 97 -2.01 14.90 5.33
C LYS A 97 -1.78 13.40 5.16
N LEU A 98 -2.63 12.60 5.80
CA LEU A 98 -2.62 11.15 5.73
C LEU A 98 -3.37 10.68 4.48
N PRO A 99 -2.70 10.08 3.48
CA PRO A 99 -3.37 9.49 2.33
C PRO A 99 -4.06 8.17 2.70
N VAL A 100 -5.18 7.91 2.05
CA VAL A 100 -5.85 6.60 2.08
C VAL A 100 -5.79 6.00 0.69
N LEU A 101 -5.20 4.82 0.57
CA LEU A 101 -5.03 4.09 -0.68
C LEU A 101 -5.84 2.80 -0.64
N VAL A 102 -6.37 2.39 -1.78
CA VAL A 102 -6.93 1.05 -1.97
C VAL A 102 -6.06 0.29 -2.95
N ALA A 103 -5.47 -0.82 -2.50
CA ALA A 103 -4.87 -1.80 -3.38
C ALA A 103 -5.98 -2.73 -3.89
N TYR A 104 -6.23 -2.75 -5.20
CA TYR A 104 -7.36 -3.46 -5.79
C TYR A 104 -6.94 -4.17 -7.08
N ASN A 105 -5.98 -5.09 -6.99
CA ASN A 105 -5.38 -5.75 -8.15
C ASN A 105 -5.06 -7.24 -7.96
N VAL A 106 -5.58 -7.88 -6.92
CA VAL A 106 -5.41 -9.32 -6.68
C VAL A 106 -5.74 -10.16 -7.91
N TYR A 107 -5.01 -11.25 -8.13
CA TYR A 107 -5.32 -12.19 -9.22
C TYR A 107 -6.73 -12.77 -9.05
N ASN A 108 -7.49 -12.87 -10.15
CA ASN A 108 -8.92 -13.23 -10.17
C ASN A 108 -9.77 -12.36 -9.23
N ARG A 109 -9.63 -11.04 -9.30
CA ARG A 109 -10.45 -10.08 -8.54
C ARG A 109 -11.92 -10.19 -8.91
N ASP A 110 -12.81 -10.01 -7.93
CA ASP A 110 -14.27 -10.08 -8.07
C ASP A 110 -14.69 -11.44 -8.65
N TYR A 111 -14.33 -12.50 -7.92
CA TYR A 111 -14.45 -13.88 -8.35
C TYR A 111 -15.93 -14.28 -8.51
N CYS A 112 -16.84 -13.65 -7.74
CA CYS A 112 -18.26 -14.00 -7.70
C CYS A 112 -19.21 -13.04 -8.46
N GLY A 113 -18.87 -11.75 -8.58
CA GLY A 113 -19.81 -10.70 -9.03
C GLY A 113 -19.56 -10.17 -10.44
N GLY A 114 -18.34 -10.30 -10.97
CA GLY A 114 -17.98 -10.06 -12.36
C GLY A 114 -17.94 -8.59 -12.84
N HIS A 115 -18.74 -7.67 -12.28
CA HIS A 115 -18.80 -6.27 -12.72
C HIS A 115 -17.48 -5.50 -12.57
N SER A 116 -16.68 -5.92 -11.59
CA SER A 116 -15.35 -5.41 -11.30
C SER A 116 -14.26 -6.47 -11.55
N ALA A 117 -14.57 -7.53 -12.31
CA ALA A 117 -13.62 -8.59 -12.64
C ALA A 117 -12.33 -8.05 -13.24
N GLY A 118 -11.22 -8.68 -12.91
CA GLY A 118 -9.90 -8.34 -13.42
C GLY A 118 -8.79 -8.70 -12.44
N GLY A 119 -7.88 -7.77 -12.23
CA GLY A 119 -6.71 -7.95 -11.38
C GLY A 119 -5.43 -8.22 -12.16
N ALA A 120 -4.40 -8.66 -11.44
CA ALA A 120 -3.12 -9.06 -12.01
C ALA A 120 -3.26 -10.27 -12.95
N ALA A 121 -2.29 -10.48 -13.83
CA ALA A 121 -2.30 -11.60 -14.78
C ALA A 121 -2.02 -12.97 -14.13
N SER A 122 -1.42 -12.99 -12.93
CA SER A 122 -1.06 -14.19 -12.17
C SER A 122 -0.80 -13.82 -10.71
N PRO A 123 -0.73 -14.81 -9.79
CA PRO A 123 -0.29 -14.57 -8.41
C PRO A 123 1.11 -13.95 -8.31
N SER A 124 2.04 -14.35 -9.18
CA SER A 124 3.39 -13.76 -9.23
C SER A 124 3.41 -12.32 -9.74
N ALA A 125 2.55 -11.99 -10.70
CA ALA A 125 2.39 -10.61 -11.17
C ALA A 125 1.77 -9.73 -10.08
N TYR A 126 0.83 -10.27 -9.30
CA TYR A 126 0.29 -9.59 -8.12
C TYR A 126 1.37 -9.33 -7.08
N ALA A 127 2.18 -10.33 -6.71
CA ALA A 127 3.26 -10.18 -5.75
C ALA A 127 4.25 -9.07 -6.16
N ASN A 128 4.65 -9.01 -7.43
CA ASN A 128 5.50 -7.93 -7.93
C ASN A 128 4.79 -6.56 -7.89
N TRP A 129 3.51 -6.53 -8.26
CA TRP A 129 2.72 -5.29 -8.25
C TRP A 129 2.56 -4.73 -6.84
N ILE A 130 2.26 -5.57 -5.84
CA ILE A 130 2.04 -5.11 -4.45
C ILE A 130 3.35 -4.69 -3.78
N ALA A 131 4.47 -5.37 -4.06
CA ALA A 131 5.79 -4.94 -3.61
C ALA A 131 6.16 -3.54 -4.16
N GLN A 132 5.87 -3.28 -5.43
CA GLN A 132 6.07 -1.95 -6.02
C GLN A 132 5.10 -0.90 -5.47
N PHE A 133 3.84 -1.27 -5.21
CA PHE A 133 2.86 -0.42 -4.56
C PHE A 133 3.35 0.03 -3.17
N ALA A 134 3.79 -0.92 -2.34
CA ALA A 134 4.32 -0.64 -1.01
C ALA A 134 5.63 0.15 -1.08
N GLY A 135 6.54 -0.23 -1.98
CA GLY A 135 7.79 0.52 -2.22
C GLY A 135 7.57 1.96 -2.66
N GLY A 136 6.47 2.24 -3.37
CA GLY A 136 6.06 3.60 -3.72
C GLY A 136 5.56 4.41 -2.53
N ILE A 137 4.94 3.78 -1.51
CA ILE A 137 4.59 4.43 -0.23
C ILE A 137 5.87 4.69 0.60
N ALA A 138 6.79 3.73 0.61
CA ALA A 138 8.02 3.77 1.42
C ALA A 138 7.71 4.02 2.91
N SER A 139 8.54 4.80 3.62
CA SER A 139 8.40 5.04 5.06
C SER A 139 7.42 6.17 5.44
N ARG A 140 6.56 6.63 4.52
CA ARG A 140 5.64 7.75 4.77
C ARG A 140 4.34 7.25 5.41
N PRO A 141 3.67 8.05 6.27
CA PRO A 141 2.38 7.68 6.84
C PRO A 141 1.35 7.43 5.74
N ALA A 142 0.62 6.32 5.83
CA ALA A 142 -0.46 5.99 4.92
C ALA A 142 -1.45 5.02 5.56
N VAL A 143 -2.69 5.02 5.08
CA VAL A 143 -3.66 3.95 5.33
C VAL A 143 -3.86 3.18 4.03
N VAL A 144 -3.69 1.86 4.07
CA VAL A 144 -3.92 0.98 2.92
C VAL A 144 -5.10 0.07 3.22
N VAL A 145 -6.13 0.16 2.39
CA VAL A 145 -7.21 -0.82 2.32
C VAL A 145 -6.79 -1.89 1.31
N LEU A 146 -6.49 -3.08 1.81
CA LEU A 146 -5.96 -4.17 1.00
C LEU A 146 -7.10 -5.02 0.43
N GLU A 147 -7.20 -5.02 -0.90
CA GLU A 147 -8.01 -5.92 -1.72
C GLU A 147 -9.46 -6.10 -1.23
N PRO A 148 -10.30 -5.05 -1.29
CA PRO A 148 -11.73 -5.14 -1.00
C PRO A 148 -12.38 -6.38 -1.62
N ASP A 149 -13.32 -6.95 -0.87
CA ASP A 149 -14.12 -8.14 -1.22
C ASP A 149 -13.37 -9.47 -1.34
N SER A 150 -12.03 -9.48 -1.33
CA SER A 150 -11.23 -10.70 -1.51
C SER A 150 -11.55 -11.82 -0.52
N LEU A 151 -11.85 -11.48 0.74
CA LEU A 151 -12.29 -12.44 1.76
C LEU A 151 -13.80 -12.72 1.68
N GLY A 152 -14.58 -11.75 1.18
CA GLY A 152 -16.03 -11.87 1.04
C GLY A 152 -16.45 -12.78 -0.11
N ASP A 153 -15.62 -12.91 -1.14
CA ASP A 153 -15.85 -13.75 -2.33
C ASP A 153 -15.78 -15.27 -2.05
N TYR A 154 -15.44 -15.71 -0.83
CA TYR A 154 -15.24 -17.15 -0.56
C TYR A 154 -16.45 -18.02 -0.86
N GLY A 155 -17.67 -17.47 -0.78
CA GLY A 155 -18.91 -18.20 -0.98
C GLY A 155 -19.07 -18.88 -2.35
N CYS A 156 -18.34 -18.45 -3.38
CA CYS A 156 -18.36 -19.07 -4.70
C CYS A 156 -17.02 -19.73 -5.12
N MET A 157 -16.03 -19.74 -4.23
CA MET A 157 -14.69 -20.26 -4.49
C MET A 157 -14.55 -21.71 -3.99
N THR A 158 -13.69 -22.48 -4.66
CA THR A 158 -13.22 -23.77 -4.13
C THR A 158 -12.16 -23.54 -3.03
N GLN A 159 -11.94 -24.52 -2.16
CA GLN A 159 -10.93 -24.40 -1.10
C GLN A 159 -9.54 -24.08 -1.65
N ALA A 160 -9.12 -24.71 -2.76
CA ALA A 160 -7.83 -24.41 -3.37
C ALA A 160 -7.69 -22.96 -3.85
N GLN A 161 -8.78 -22.34 -4.30
CA GLN A 161 -8.79 -20.92 -4.70
C GLN A 161 -8.79 -19.99 -3.48
N ILE A 162 -9.45 -20.39 -2.39
CA ILE A 162 -9.39 -19.69 -1.11
C ILE A 162 -7.95 -19.71 -0.59
N ASP A 163 -7.29 -20.87 -0.59
CA ASP A 163 -5.90 -21.02 -0.15
C ASP A 163 -4.94 -20.15 -1.02
N GLU A 164 -5.14 -20.10 -2.35
CA GLU A 164 -4.39 -19.22 -3.24
C GLU A 164 -4.63 -17.73 -2.91
N ARG A 165 -5.88 -17.35 -2.62
CA ARG A 165 -6.24 -15.99 -2.21
C ARG A 165 -5.56 -15.59 -0.92
N GLU A 166 -5.65 -16.43 0.10
CA GLU A 166 -5.05 -16.20 1.42
C GLU A 166 -3.52 -16.11 1.33
N ALA A 167 -2.89 -16.96 0.48
CA ALA A 167 -1.45 -16.90 0.24
C ALA A 167 -1.04 -15.55 -0.39
N MET A 168 -1.81 -15.04 -1.36
CA MET A 168 -1.56 -13.71 -1.96
C MET A 168 -1.73 -12.58 -0.94
N LEU A 169 -2.79 -12.62 -0.12
CA LEU A 169 -3.04 -11.59 0.90
C LEU A 169 -1.97 -11.62 1.99
N THR A 170 -1.55 -12.81 2.43
CA THR A 170 -0.45 -12.98 3.40
C THR A 170 0.87 -12.45 2.84
N GLY A 171 1.16 -12.74 1.56
CA GLY A 171 2.33 -12.19 0.87
C GLY A 171 2.28 -10.66 0.79
N ALA A 172 1.13 -10.09 0.46
CA ALA A 172 0.93 -8.63 0.42
C ALA A 172 1.14 -7.97 1.78
N LEU A 173 0.68 -8.59 2.88
CA LEU A 173 0.88 -8.06 4.23
C LEU A 173 2.36 -7.97 4.62
N ALA A 174 3.23 -8.83 4.07
CA ALA A 174 4.66 -8.82 4.37
C ALA A 174 5.42 -7.64 3.72
N GLU A 175 4.80 -6.93 2.79
CA GLU A 175 5.40 -5.76 2.12
C GLU A 175 5.23 -4.44 2.91
N PHE A 176 4.42 -4.44 3.98
CA PHE A 176 4.11 -3.27 4.82
C PHE A 176 4.68 -3.42 6.23
#